data_AF-A0A7G8FIK9-F1
#
_entry.id   AF-A0A7G8FIK9-F1
#
_cell.length_a   1.000
_cell.length_b   1.000
_cell.length_c   1.000
_cell.angle_alpha   90.00
_cell.angle_beta   90.00
_cell.angle_gamma   90.00
#
_symmetry.space_group_name_H-M   'P 1'
#
loop_
_entity.id
_entity.type
_entity.pdbx_description
1 polymer ?
#
loop_
_entity_poly.entity_id
_entity_poly.type
_entity_poly.pdbx_seq_one_letter_code
_entity_poly.pdbx_strand_id
1 'polypeptide(L)' 'MNTEQQAELERLERVLAVAKRNRNELFIQNIEREIAAVQRGEHSPLIEEYLTEEERASMGVDNQPDA' A
#
# COMPACT_ATOMS: atom_id res chain seq x y z
N MET A 1 -9.59 16.22 0.52
CA MET A 1 -8.33 15.47 0.43
C MET A 1 -7.23 16.36 1.02
N ASN A 2 -6.50 15.86 2.01
CA ASN A 2 -5.43 16.64 2.67
C ASN A 2 -4.09 16.47 1.91
N THR A 3 -3.12 17.35 2.16
CA THR A 3 -1.80 17.35 1.51
C THR A 3 -1.09 16.00 1.62
N GLU A 4 -1.22 15.32 2.76
CA GLU A 4 -0.64 13.99 3.00
C GLU A 4 -1.30 12.90 2.13
N GLN A 5 -2.63 12.92 2.00
CA GLN A 5 -3.36 11.99 1.13
C GLN A 5 -3.01 12.22 -0.35
N GLN A 6 -2.82 13.48 -0.76
CA GLN A 6 -2.41 13.82 -2.11
C GLN A 6 -1.01 13.29 -2.42
N ALA A 7 -0.06 13.48 -1.50
CA ALA A 7 1.30 12.97 -1.65
C ALA A 7 1.34 11.43 -1.72
N GLU A 8 0.52 10.75 -0.92
CA GLU A 8 0.42 9.29 -0.95
C GLU A 8 -0.20 8.79 -2.27
N LEU A 9 -1.26 9.45 -2.76
CA LEU A 9 -1.84 9.14 -4.08
C LEU A 9 -0.81 9.27 -5.21
N GLU A 10 -0.05 10.35 -5.25
CA GLU A 10 1.02 10.53 -6.26
C GLU A 10 2.11 9.45 -6.16
N ARG A 11 2.41 8.99 -4.94
CA ARG A 11 3.34 7.88 -4.73
C ARG A 11 2.75 6.58 -5.28
N LEU A 12 1.52 6.24 -4.93
CA LEU A 12 0.83 5.03 -5.39
C LEU A 12 0.70 4.99 -6.92
N GLU A 13 0.36 6.11 -7.57
CA GLU A 13 0.29 6.21 -9.03
C GLU A 13 1.63 5.92 -9.71
N ARG A 14 2.75 6.40 -9.13
CA ARG A 14 4.10 6.08 -9.63
C ARG A 14 4.42 4.59 -9.50
N VAL A 15 4.08 3.97 -8.37
CA VAL A 15 4.28 2.53 -8.17
C VAL A 15 3.41 1.72 -9.15
N LEU A 16 2.16 2.13 -9.37
CA LEU A 16 1.25 1.51 -10.33
C LEU A 16 1.82 1.53 -11.75
N ALA A 17 2.41 2.65 -12.16
CA ALA A 17 3.05 2.77 -13.47
C ALA A 17 4.21 1.77 -13.65
N VAL A 18 5.00 1.53 -12.60
CA VAL A 18 6.07 0.52 -12.60
C VAL A 18 5.48 -0.90 -12.64
N ALA A 19 4.47 -1.17 -11.82
CA ALA A 19 3.77 -2.47 -11.79
C ALA A 19 3.18 -2.84 -13.16
N LYS A 20 2.55 -1.87 -13.84
CA LYS A 20 2.00 -2.01 -15.20
C LYS A 20 3.08 -2.33 -16.23
N ARG A 21 4.24 -1.66 -16.17
CA ARG A 21 5.39 -1.95 -17.05
C ARG A 21 5.91 -3.39 -16.88
N ASN A 22 5.92 -3.87 -15.64
CA ASN A 22 6.41 -5.21 -15.30
C ASN A 22 5.35 -6.31 -15.47
N ARG A 23 4.11 -5.97 -15.85
CA ARG A 23 2.98 -6.90 -16.00
C ARG A 23 2.74 -7.77 -14.76
N ASN A 24 2.96 -7.21 -13.56
CA ASN A 24 2.67 -7.90 -12.31
C ASN A 24 1.20 -7.67 -11.92
N GLU A 25 0.30 -8.50 -12.44
CA GLU A 25 -1.15 -8.31 -12.32
C GLU A 25 -1.66 -8.28 -10.88
N LEU A 26 -1.13 -9.14 -10.01
CA LEU A 26 -1.51 -9.17 -8.59
C LEU A 26 -1.13 -7.85 -7.90
N PHE A 27 0.07 -7.34 -8.19
CA PHE A 27 0.56 -6.10 -7.62
C PHE A 27 -0.19 -4.88 -8.15
N ILE A 28 -0.57 -4.88 -9.43
CA ILE A 28 -1.43 -3.86 -10.04
C ILE A 28 -2.78 -3.79 -9.30
N GLN A 29 -3.45 -4.92 -9.11
CA GLN A 29 -4.75 -4.97 -8.42
C GLN A 29 -4.66 -4.48 -6.97
N ASN A 30 -3.56 -4.78 -6.27
CA ASN A 30 -3.31 -4.26 -4.94
C ASN A 30 -3.24 -2.74 -4.95
N ILE A 31 -2.38 -2.15 -5.77
CA ILE A 31 -2.20 -0.69 -5.79
C ILE A 31 -3.48 0.02 -6.23
N GLU A 32 -4.26 -0.57 -7.15
CA GLU A 32 -5.55 0.01 -7.56
C GLU A 32 -6.58 0.01 -6.42
N ARG A 33 -6.61 -1.03 -5.58
CA ARG A 33 -7.42 -1.04 -4.35
C ARG A 33 -6.96 0.00 -3.34
N GLU A 34 -5.64 0.18 -3.23
CA GLU A 34 -5.01 1.13 -2.31
C GLU A 34 -5.33 2.58 -2.68
N ILE A 35 -5.16 2.93 -3.95
CA ILE A 35 -5.56 4.22 -4.52
C ILE A 35 -7.05 4.50 -4.23
N ALA A 36 -7.92 3.50 -4.42
CA ALA A 36 -9.34 3.65 -4.17
C ALA A 36 -9.65 3.90 -2.68
N ALA A 37 -8.92 3.27 -1.75
CA ALA A 37 -9.07 3.51 -0.31
C ALA A 37 -8.63 4.94 0.06
N VAL A 38 -7.46 5.38 -0.40
CA VAL A 38 -6.95 6.75 -0.16
C VAL A 38 -7.91 7.81 -0.72
N GLN A 39 -8.47 7.59 -1.91
CA GLN A 39 -9.46 8.49 -2.52
C GLN A 39 -10.76 8.59 -1.70
N ARG A 40 -11.18 7.49 -1.06
CA ARG A 40 -12.32 7.48 -0.12
C ARG A 40 -11.99 8.08 1.25
N GLY A 41 -10.71 8.36 1.53
CA GLY A 41 -10.24 8.78 2.84
C GLY A 41 -10.18 7.64 3.86
N GLU A 42 -10.17 6.40 3.38
CA GLU A 42 -10.01 5.20 4.19
C GLU A 42 -8.52 4.89 4.39
N HIS A 43 -8.19 4.17 5.46
CA HIS A 43 -6.85 3.64 5.66
C HIS A 43 -6.57 2.49 4.69
N SER A 44 -5.34 2.48 4.17
CA SER A 44 -4.73 1.46 3.32
C SER A 44 -4.95 0.03 3.82
N PRO A 45 -5.73 -0.84 3.15
CA PRO A 45 -5.90 -2.22 3.60
C PRO A 45 -4.69 -3.14 3.33
N LEU A 46 -3.65 -2.71 2.60
CA LEU A 46 -2.75 -3.67 1.94
C LEU A 46 -1.34 -3.86 2.48
N ILE A 47 -0.86 -3.00 3.38
CA ILE A 47 0.50 -3.21 3.93
C ILE A 47 0.51 -4.38 4.92
N GLU A 48 -0.58 -4.67 5.62
CA GLU A 48 -0.57 -5.82 6.54
C GLU A 48 -0.75 -7.16 5.79
N GLU A 49 -1.75 -7.30 4.93
CA GLU A 49 -2.11 -8.62 4.35
C GLU A 49 -1.11 -9.17 3.31
N TYR A 50 -0.23 -8.34 2.74
CA TYR A 50 0.65 -8.75 1.62
C TYR A 50 2.14 -8.74 1.95
N LEU A 51 2.54 -8.23 3.12
CA LEU A 51 3.92 -8.39 3.56
C LEU A 51 4.11 -9.84 3.99
N THR A 52 5.14 -10.47 3.43
CA THR A 52 5.67 -11.70 4.02
C THR A 52 6.15 -11.43 5.44
N GLU A 53 6.26 -12.47 6.26
CA GLU A 53 6.70 -12.34 7.65
C GLU A 53 8.09 -11.67 7.75
N GLU A 54 8.96 -11.89 6.78
CA GLU A 54 10.27 -11.24 6.64
C GLU A 54 10.17 -9.74 6.29
N GLU A 55 9.24 -9.36 5.41
CA GLU A 55 9.02 -7.97 5.04
C GLU A 55 8.32 -7.19 6.16
N ARG A 56 7.46 -7.84 6.97
CA ARG A 56 6.90 -7.28 8.20
C ARG A 56 7.98 -6.99 9.24
N ALA A 57 8.85 -7.95 9.49
CA ALA A 57 9.96 -7.82 10.45
C ALA A 57 10.96 -6.71 10.06
N SER A 58 11.17 -6.51 8.76
CA SER A 58 12.12 -5.49 8.24
C SER A 58 11.58 -4.05 8.32
N MET A 59 10.26 -3.88 8.41
CA MET A 59 9.60 -2.57 8.49
C MET A 59 9.48 -2.03 9.93
N GLY A 60 9.93 -2.79 10.94
CA GLY A 60 9.86 -2.35 12.34
C GLY A 60 8.43 -2.13 12.84
N VAL A 61 7.45 -2.81 12.26
CA VAL A 61 6.11 -2.93 12.84
C VAL A 61 6.17 -4.03 13.89
N ASP A 62 6.74 -3.68 15.04
CA ASP A 62 6.60 -4.46 16.25
C ASP A 62 5.12 -4.45 16.64
N ASN A 63 4.34 -5.37 16.07
CA ASN A 63 3.02 -5.68 16.59
C ASN A 63 3.24 -6.47 17.88
N GLN A 64 3.49 -5.74 18.97
CA GLN A 64 3.45 -6.31 20.31
C GLN A 64 1.98 -6.67 20.58
N PRO A 65 1.61 -7.95 20.71
CA PRO A 65 0.27 -8.28 21.16
C PRO A 65 0.19 -7.84 22.63
N ASP A 66 -0.73 -6.93 22.93
CA ASP A 66 -1.10 -6.63 24.31
C ASP A 66 -1.59 -7.94 24.96
N ALA A 67 -0.88 -8.35 26.01
CA ALA A 67 -1.24 -9.43 26.93
C ALA A 67 -1.58 -8.83 28.30
#